data_AF-A0A9Q9MDR0-F1
#
_entry.id   AF-A0A9Q9MDR0-F1
#
_cell.length_a   1.000
_cell.length_b   1.000
_cell.length_c   1.000
_cell.angle_alpha   90.00
_cell.angle_beta   90.00
_cell.angle_gamma   90.00
#
_symmetry.space_group_name_H-M   'P 1'
#
loop_
_entity.id
_entity.type
_entity.pdbx_description
1 polymer ?
#
loop_
_entity_poly.entity_id
_entity_poly.type
_entity_poly.pdbx_seq_one_letter_code
_entity_poly.pdbx_strand_id
1 'polypeptide(L)'
;MTKALLLMLGLALSMSGVLLRPFWLSEWGPITLIFLVWLVMSVVFGWAGKGRPYSIRFGLIVGSGIALTFLATFYTNSYVGIGLLLALIYLGVKTKFFERRWAE
;
A
#
# COMPACT_ATOMS: atom_id res chain seq x y z
N MET A 1 -16.05 -16.11 10.54
CA MET A 1 -16.43 -15.67 9.17
C MET A 1 -15.31 -14.91 8.45
N THR A 2 -14.52 -14.08 9.15
CA THR A 2 -13.48 -13.21 8.57
C THR A 2 -12.28 -13.92 7.92
N LYS A 3 -11.82 -15.06 8.47
CA LYS A 3 -10.62 -15.76 7.98
C LYS A 3 -10.83 -16.48 6.64
N ALA A 4 -12.00 -17.10 6.44
CA ALA A 4 -12.34 -17.77 5.17
C ALA A 4 -12.47 -16.77 4.02
N LEU A 5 -12.99 -15.57 4.29
CA LEU A 5 -13.09 -14.48 3.32
C LEU A 5 -11.72 -13.96 2.87
N LEU A 6 -10.77 -13.82 3.80
CA LEU A 6 -9.38 -13.45 3.49
C LEU A 6 -8.65 -14.52 2.66
N LEU A 7 -8.89 -15.79 2.96
CA LEU A 7 -8.35 -16.91 2.18
C LEU A 7 -8.90 -16.92 0.75
N MET A 8 -10.21 -16.73 0.58
CA MET A 8 -10.82 -16.63 -0.76
C MET A 8 -10.31 -15.42 -1.55
N LEU A 9 -10.11 -14.27 -0.90
CA LEU A 9 -9.47 -13.10 -1.53
C LEU A 9 -8.02 -13.36 -1.92
N GLY A 10 -7.24 -14.01 -1.06
CA GLY A 10 -5.85 -14.38 -1.37
C GLY A 10 -5.76 -15.34 -2.55
N LEU A 11 -6.65 -16.32 -2.63
CA LEU A 11 -6.76 -17.24 -3.76
C LEU A 11 -7.19 -16.52 -5.04
N ALA A 12 -8.18 -15.63 -4.96
CA ALA A 12 -8.63 -14.84 -6.12
C ALA A 12 -7.54 -13.89 -6.64
N LEU A 13 -6.77 -13.25 -5.76
CA LEU A 13 -5.60 -12.44 -6.12
C LEU A 13 -4.52 -13.27 -6.79
N SER A 14 -4.23 -14.46 -6.25
CA SER A 14 -3.27 -15.41 -6.83
C SER A 14 -3.72 -15.88 -8.22
N MET A 15 -5.02 -16.22 -8.38
CA MET A 15 -5.60 -16.58 -9.67
C MET A 15 -5.58 -15.42 -10.66
N SER A 16 -5.81 -14.18 -10.21
CA SER A 16 -5.73 -13.00 -11.09
C SER A 16 -4.32 -12.79 -11.63
N GLY A 17 -3.28 -13.11 -10.86
CA GLY A 17 -1.88 -13.08 -11.32
C GLY A 17 -1.61 -14.09 -12.44
N VAL A 18 -2.21 -15.28 -12.36
CA VAL A 18 -2.02 -16.36 -13.33
C VAL A 18 -2.88 -16.17 -14.59
N LEU A 19 -4.16 -15.87 -14.42
CA LEU A 19 -5.13 -15.74 -15.52
C LEU A 19 -4.91 -14.46 -16.34
N LEU A 20 -4.53 -13.36 -15.68
CA LEU A 20 -4.27 -12.08 -16.34
C LEU A 20 -2.77 -11.86 -16.59
N ARG A 21 -1.97 -12.93 -16.64
CA ARG A 21 -0.53 -12.85 -16.91
C ARG A 21 -0.15 -11.93 -18.09
N PRO A 22 -0.81 -11.99 -19.28
CA PRO A 22 -0.46 -11.08 -20.38
C PRO A 22 -0.74 -9.61 -20.06
N PHE A 23 -1.76 -9.32 -19.23
CA PHE A 23 -2.02 -7.97 -18.75
C PHE A 23 -0.95 -7.50 -17.76
N TRP A 24 -0.54 -8.33 -16.81
CA TRP A 24 0.51 -7.98 -15.85
C TRP A 24 1.88 -7.79 -16.47
N LEU A 25 2.15 -8.47 -17.59
CA LEU A 25 3.38 -8.30 -18.38
C LEU A 25 3.30 -7.13 -19.36
N SER A 26 2.12 -6.55 -19.56
CA SER A 26 1.96 -5.34 -20.38
C SER A 26 2.48 -4.10 -19.68
N GLU A 27 2.66 -3.02 -20.43
CA GLU A 27 3.07 -1.71 -19.90
C GLU A 27 2.13 -1.16 -18.80
N TRP A 28 0.88 -1.61 -18.79
CA TRP A 28 -0.14 -1.20 -17.82
C TRP A 28 -0.08 -1.99 -16.51
N GLY A 29 0.53 -3.17 -16.50
CA GLY A 29 0.60 -4.06 -15.34
C GLY A 29 1.22 -3.39 -14.12
N PRO A 30 2.44 -2.84 -14.21
CA PRO A 30 3.10 -2.17 -13.10
C PRO A 30 2.31 -0.96 -12.56
N ILE A 31 1.75 -0.13 -13.45
CA ILE A 31 0.94 1.04 -13.06
C ILE A 31 -0.30 0.60 -12.29
N THR A 32 -0.99 -0.40 -12.81
CA THR A 32 -2.20 -0.95 -12.17
C THR A 32 -1.86 -1.57 -10.82
N LEU A 33 -0.73 -2.26 -10.69
CA LEU A 33 -0.25 -2.81 -9.43
C LEU A 33 -0.01 -1.70 -8.40
N ILE A 34 0.69 -0.63 -8.79
CA ILE A 34 0.95 0.52 -7.91
C ILE A 34 -0.35 1.13 -7.42
N PHE A 35 -1.33 1.33 -8.32
CA PHE A 35 -2.64 1.87 -7.97
C PHE A 35 -3.42 0.96 -7.03
N LEU A 36 -3.41 -0.36 -7.26
CA LEU A 36 -4.09 -1.32 -6.40
C LEU A 36 -3.44 -1.38 -5.01
N VAL A 37 -2.11 -1.39 -4.93
CA VAL A 37 -1.39 -1.34 -3.66
C VAL A 37 -1.72 -0.05 -2.90
N TRP A 38 -1.73 1.08 -3.59
CA TRP A 38 -2.13 2.37 -3.04
C TRP A 38 -3.55 2.32 -2.46
N LEU A 39 -4.51 1.78 -3.22
CA LEU A 39 -5.91 1.70 -2.84
C LEU A 39 -6.12 0.76 -1.64
N VAL A 40 -5.53 -0.43 -1.69
CA VAL A 40 -5.61 -1.41 -0.59
C VAL A 40 -5.02 -0.83 0.69
N MET A 41 -3.82 -0.24 0.63
CA MET A 41 -3.20 0.35 1.81
C MET A 41 -4.02 1.52 2.34
N SER A 42 -4.54 2.39 1.46
CA SER A 42 -5.38 3.51 1.87
C SER A 42 -6.65 3.06 2.57
N VAL A 43 -7.31 2.02 2.06
CA VAL A 43 -8.53 1.45 2.65
C VAL A 43 -8.21 0.73 3.96
N VAL A 44 -7.17 -0.11 4.02
CA VAL A 44 -6.83 -0.87 5.23
C VAL A 44 -6.45 0.07 6.37
N PHE A 45 -5.55 1.03 6.13
CA PHE A 45 -5.14 1.99 7.16
C PHE A 45 -6.23 3.03 7.48
N GLY A 46 -7.09 3.35 6.51
CA GLY A 46 -8.28 4.17 6.73
C GLY A 46 -9.32 3.48 7.63
N TRP A 47 -9.66 2.23 7.29
CA TRP A 47 -10.64 1.43 8.02
C TRP A 47 -10.16 1.01 9.40
N ALA A 48 -8.86 0.76 9.58
CA ALA A 48 -8.26 0.51 10.89
C ALA A 48 -8.43 1.69 11.87
N GLY A 49 -8.88 2.86 11.41
CA GLY A 49 -9.18 4.03 12.24
C GLY A 49 -10.66 4.40 12.28
N LYS A 50 -11.55 3.45 11.94
CA LYS A 50 -13.01 3.66 11.89
C LYS A 50 -13.50 4.28 13.20
N GLY A 51 -14.05 5.49 13.09
CA GLY A 51 -14.52 6.29 14.24
C GLY A 51 -13.68 7.55 14.52
N ARG A 52 -12.52 7.74 13.88
CA ARG A 52 -11.69 8.95 14.05
C ARG A 52 -11.71 9.86 12.81
N PRO A 53 -11.83 11.19 12.98
CA PRO A 53 -11.99 12.15 11.88
C PRO A 53 -10.80 12.21 10.91
N TYR A 54 -9.61 11.75 11.31
CA TYR A 54 -8.38 11.78 10.49
C TYR A 54 -7.96 10.43 9.92
N SER A 55 -8.74 9.37 10.14
CA SER A 55 -8.41 8.00 9.75
C SER A 55 -8.22 7.81 8.24
N ILE A 56 -9.12 8.37 7.43
CA ILE A 56 -9.06 8.30 5.95
C ILE A 56 -7.82 9.04 5.42
N ARG A 57 -7.54 10.25 5.95
CA ARG A 57 -6.37 11.04 5.55
C ARG A 57 -5.06 10.30 5.88
N PHE A 58 -4.99 9.66 7.04
CA PHE A 58 -3.86 8.82 7.40
C PHE A 58 -3.67 7.67 6.41
N GLY A 59 -4.76 6.98 6.06
CA GLY A 59 -4.72 5.90 5.07
C GLY A 59 -4.16 6.38 3.73
N LEU A 60 -4.67 7.52 3.22
CA LEU A 60 -4.20 8.12 1.98
C LEU A 60 -2.72 8.53 2.03
N ILE A 61 -2.23 9.07 3.15
CA ILE A 61 -0.82 9.46 3.31
C ILE A 61 0.08 8.21 3.27
N VAL A 62 -0.25 7.18 4.06
CA VAL A 62 0.54 5.94 4.11
C VAL A 62 0.50 5.21 2.77
N GLY A 63 -0.69 5.09 2.18
CA GLY A 63 -0.88 4.49 0.85
C GLY A 63 -0.06 5.23 -0.21
N SER A 64 -0.07 6.56 -0.21
CA SER A 64 0.71 7.38 -1.13
C SER A 64 2.23 7.20 -0.95
N GLY A 65 2.72 7.11 0.29
CA GLY A 65 4.13 6.84 0.55
C GLY A 65 4.60 5.47 0.02
N ILE A 66 3.77 4.43 0.20
CA ILE A 66 4.03 3.09 -0.34
C ILE A 66 3.99 3.11 -1.87
N ALA A 67 3.01 3.78 -2.48
CA ALA A 67 2.92 3.91 -3.92
C ALA A 67 4.14 4.61 -4.52
N LEU A 68 4.63 5.67 -3.86
CA LEU A 68 5.82 6.41 -4.28
C LEU A 68 7.09 5.55 -4.21
N THR A 69 7.18 4.69 -3.18
CA THR A 69 8.25 3.70 -3.05
C THR A 69 8.22 2.70 -4.20
N PHE A 70 7.04 2.15 -4.51
CA PHE A 70 6.88 1.22 -5.63
C PHE A 70 7.20 1.90 -6.96
N LEU A 71 6.75 3.14 -7.17
CA LEU A 71 7.08 3.91 -8.37
C LEU A 71 8.60 4.07 -8.53
N ALA A 72 9.32 4.46 -7.47
CA ALA A 72 10.77 4.59 -7.51
C ALA A 72 11.48 3.24 -7.75
N THR A 73 10.94 2.15 -7.20
CA THR A 73 11.48 0.79 -7.38
C THR A 73 11.34 0.32 -8.83
N PHE A 74 10.15 0.48 -9.42
CA PHE A 74 9.84 -0.01 -10.77
C PHE A 74 10.42 0.85 -11.89
N TYR A 75 10.46 2.18 -11.70
CA TYR A 75 10.81 3.12 -12.78
C TYR A 75 12.19 3.77 -12.62
N THR A 76 12.91 3.54 -11.52
CA THR A 76 14.24 4.10 -11.32
C THR A 76 15.24 3.02 -10.97
N ASN A 77 15.20 2.51 -9.74
CA ASN A 77 16.10 1.49 -9.26
C ASN A 77 15.59 0.91 -7.94
N SER A 78 15.74 -0.40 -7.73
CA SER A 78 15.41 -1.07 -6.48
C SER A 78 16.09 -0.45 -5.26
N TYR A 79 17.35 0.00 -5.38
CA TYR A 79 18.07 0.66 -4.29
C TYR A 79 17.47 2.03 -3.92
N VAL A 80 17.01 2.79 -4.92
CA VAL A 80 16.33 4.08 -4.70
C VAL A 80 15.00 3.85 -4.01
N GLY A 81 14.26 2.82 -4.42
CA GLY A 81 13.04 2.38 -3.74
C GLY A 81 13.28 2.04 -2.27
N ILE A 82 14.26 1.20 -1.97
CA ILE A 82 14.61 0.84 -0.58
C ILE A 82 15.02 2.08 0.23
N GLY A 83 15.84 2.96 -0.34
CA GLY A 83 16.24 4.21 0.31
C GLY A 83 15.06 5.12 0.62
N LEU A 84 14.12 5.24 -0.31
CA LEU A 84 12.90 6.04 -0.13
C LEU A 84 11.98 5.43 0.94
N LEU A 85 11.82 4.11 0.97
CA LEU A 85 11.05 3.42 2.01
C LEU A 85 11.62 3.71 3.40
N LEU A 86 12.95 3.57 3.55
CA LEU A 86 13.64 3.86 4.80
C LEU A 86 13.49 5.33 5.21
N ALA A 87 13.60 6.26 4.26
CA ALA A 87 13.40 7.68 4.52
C ALA A 87 11.97 7.99 5.00
N LEU A 88 10.95 7.38 4.39
CA LEU A 88 9.56 7.54 4.80
C LEU A 88 9.28 6.94 6.18
N ILE A 89 9.84 5.76 6.49
CA ILE A 89 9.75 5.16 7.82
C ILE A 89 10.43 6.06 8.86
N TYR A 90 11.65 6.52 8.58
CA TYR A 90 12.39 7.41 9.45
C TYR A 90 11.64 8.72 9.71
N LEU A 91 11.05 9.32 8.68
CA LEU A 91 10.20 10.50 8.81
C LEU A 91 8.96 10.22 9.65
N GLY A 92 8.26 9.12 9.42
CA GLY A 92 7.08 8.74 10.19
C GLY A 92 7.38 8.53 11.68
N VAL A 93 8.51 7.91 12.01
CA VAL A 93 8.99 7.75 13.39
C VAL A 93 9.38 9.10 13.99
N LYS A 94 10.22 9.88 13.30
CA LYS A 94 10.74 11.17 13.80
C LYS A 94 9.63 12.20 14.02
N THR A 95 8.61 12.23 13.17
CA THR A 95 7.49 13.18 13.27
C THR A 95 6.42 12.74 14.28
N LYS A 96 6.62 11.59 14.95
CA LYS A 96 5.64 10.95 15.84
C LYS A 96 4.30 10.71 15.15
N PHE A 97 4.32 10.55 13.81
CA PHE A 97 3.13 10.41 12.99
C PHE A 97 2.34 9.16 13.40
N PHE A 98 3.04 8.08 13.75
CA PHE A 98 2.44 6.85 14.24
C PHE A 98 2.01 6.94 15.71
N GLU A 99 2.73 7.69 16.57
CA GLU A 99 2.38 7.86 17.99
C GLU A 99 1.10 8.68 18.17
N ARG A 100 0.86 9.72 17.35
CA ARG A 100 -0.39 10.50 17.39
C ARG A 100 -1.63 9.63 17.19
N ARG A 101 -1.49 8.51 16.48
CA ARG A 101 -2.57 7.55 16.27
C ARG A 101 -2.80 6.60 17.46
N TRP A 102 -1.79 6.39 18.31
CA TRP A 102 -1.90 5.54 19.51
C TRP A 102 -2.34 6.33 20.76
N ALA A 103 -2.09 7.65 20.77
CA ALA A 103 -2.42 8.55 21.88
C ALA A 103 -3.84 9.14 21.81
N GLU A 104 -4.43 9.24 20.61
CA GLU A 104 -5.89 9.35 20.44
C GLU A 104 -6.57 8.00 20.72
#